data_AF-A0A833A5U6-F1
#
_entry.id   AF-A0A833A5U6-F1
#
_cell.length_a   1.000
_cell.length_b   1.000
_cell.length_c   1.000
_cell.angle_alpha   90.00
_cell.angle_beta   90.00
_cell.angle_gamma   90.00
#
_symmetry.space_group_name_H-M   'P 1'
#
loop_
_entity.id
_entity.type
_entity.pdbx_description
1 polymer ?
#
loop_
_entity_poly.entity_id
_entity_poly.type
_entity_poly.pdbx_seq_one_letter_code
_entity_poly.pdbx_strand_id
1 'polypeptide(L)'
;MVASQRIARDIRPGIRGNLGTVFFSRLQSRNDLQELAGYLDLGRVTEASLAMLSRREFYVAGLMNPLRRPLLLRVDEVTLQ
;
A
#
# COMPACT_ATOMS: atom_id res chain seq x y z
N MET A 1 -4.06 13.21 3.60
CA MET A 1 -4.01 11.81 3.11
C MET A 1 -4.61 11.78 1.72
N VAL A 2 -4.04 11.00 0.80
CA VAL A 2 -4.57 10.81 -0.56
C VAL A 2 -4.97 9.35 -0.74
N ALA A 3 -6.05 9.10 -1.48
CA ALA A 3 -6.53 7.77 -1.82
C ALA A 3 -6.68 7.67 -3.34
N SER A 4 -6.30 6.53 -3.90
CA SER A 4 -6.19 6.33 -5.34
C SER A 4 -6.33 4.84 -5.67
N GLN A 5 -6.91 4.54 -6.83
CA GLN A 5 -6.90 3.18 -7.38
C GLN A 5 -5.64 2.91 -8.20
N ARG A 6 -5.04 3.94 -8.83
CA ARG A 6 -3.85 3.79 -9.68
C ARG A 6 -2.83 4.89 -9.38
N ILE A 7 -1.87 4.60 -8.50
CA ILE A 7 -0.94 5.61 -7.97
C ILE A 7 -0.12 6.32 -9.06
N ALA A 8 0.40 5.61 -10.07
CA ALA A 8 1.19 6.26 -11.12
C ALA A 8 0.37 7.20 -12.01
N ARG A 9 -0.93 6.94 -12.17
CA ARG A 9 -1.84 7.76 -12.99
C ARG A 9 -2.45 8.91 -12.20
N ASP A 10 -2.95 8.61 -11.00
CA ASP A 10 -3.82 9.51 -10.25
C ASP A 10 -3.01 10.49 -9.38
N ILE A 11 -1.75 10.14 -9.05
CA ILE A 11 -0.90 10.94 -8.15
C ILE A 11 0.31 11.49 -8.91
N ARG A 12 0.47 12.82 -8.83
CA ARG A 12 1.58 13.56 -9.48
C ARG A 12 2.96 13.02 -9.05
N PRO A 13 3.95 12.96 -9.95
CA PRO A 13 5.30 12.46 -9.65
C PRO A 13 5.95 13.06 -8.40
N GLY A 14 5.87 14.38 -8.24
CA GLY A 14 6.43 15.08 -7.08
C GLY A 14 5.74 14.73 -5.75
N ILE A 15 4.49 14.27 -5.77
CA ILE A 15 3.80 13.83 -4.55
C ILE A 15 4.18 12.38 -4.24
N ARG A 16 4.14 11.48 -5.22
CA ARG A 16 4.44 10.05 -5.00
C ARG A 16 5.88 9.80 -4.53
N GLY A 17 6.84 10.60 -5.00
CA GLY A 17 8.24 10.53 -4.54
C GLY A 17 8.46 11.00 -3.09
N ASN A 18 7.46 11.61 -2.45
CA ASN A 18 7.52 12.11 -1.07
C ASN A 18 6.55 11.36 -0.13
N LEU A 19 6.02 10.21 -0.55
CA LEU A 19 5.17 9.40 0.32
C LEU A 19 6.03 8.76 1.41
N GLY A 20 5.81 9.16 2.66
CA GLY A 20 6.48 8.55 3.81
C GLY A 20 5.80 7.28 4.33
N THR A 21 4.52 7.08 4.05
CA THR A 21 3.75 5.90 4.49
C THR A 21 2.62 5.64 3.51
N VAL A 22 2.42 4.37 3.16
CA VAL A 22 1.32 3.93 2.29
C VAL A 22 0.64 2.72 2.91
N PHE A 23 -0.68 2.80 2.98
CA PHE A 23 -1.56 1.66 3.23
C PHE A 23 -2.14 1.21 1.89
N PHE A 24 -2.08 -0.08 1.60
CA PHE A 24 -2.56 -0.60 0.33
C PHE A 24 -3.24 -1.95 0.54
N SER A 25 -4.43 -2.06 -0.03
CA SER A 25 -5.19 -3.32 -0.11
C SER A 25 -4.75 -4.08 -1.36
N ARG A 26 -5.56 -5.06 -1.79
CA ARG A 26 -5.30 -5.80 -3.04
C ARG A 26 -5.13 -4.83 -4.21
N LEU A 27 -4.01 -4.96 -4.91
CA LEU A 27 -3.70 -4.17 -6.10
C LEU A 27 -4.35 -4.80 -7.33
N GLN A 28 -4.78 -3.98 -8.28
CA GLN A 28 -5.50 -4.46 -9.47
C GLN A 28 -4.54 -4.94 -10.56
N SER A 29 -3.34 -4.36 -10.65
CA SER A 29 -2.32 -4.74 -11.62
C SER A 29 -1.05 -5.22 -10.94
N ARG A 30 -0.37 -6.20 -11.57
CA ARG A 30 0.99 -6.63 -11.15
C ARG A 30 1.98 -5.47 -11.11
N ASN A 31 1.84 -4.53 -12.05
CA ASN A 31 2.70 -3.36 -12.14
C ASN A 31 2.53 -2.42 -10.95
N ASP A 32 1.34 -2.35 -10.33
CA ASP A 32 1.09 -1.43 -9.21
C ASP A 32 2.02 -1.73 -8.03
N LEU A 33 2.34 -3.02 -7.79
CA LEU A 33 3.26 -3.41 -6.73
C LEU A 33 4.68 -2.95 -7.04
N GLN A 34 5.12 -3.14 -8.28
CA GLN A 34 6.44 -2.73 -8.72
C GLN A 34 6.59 -1.20 -8.71
N GLU A 35 5.54 -0.48 -9.07
CA GLU A 35 5.49 0.98 -8.95
C GLU A 35 5.64 1.42 -7.49
N LEU A 36 4.88 0.84 -6.57
CA LEU A 36 5.00 1.15 -5.14
C LEU A 36 6.41 0.86 -4.60
N ALA A 37 7.03 -0.24 -5.04
CA ALA A 37 8.40 -0.61 -4.67
C ALA A 37 9.44 0.39 -5.20
N GLY A 38 9.13 1.14 -6.25
CA GLY A 38 9.98 2.22 -6.75
C GLY A 38 10.00 3.46 -5.85
N TYR A 39 9.02 3.61 -4.95
CA TYR A 39 8.90 4.75 -4.05
C TYR A 39 9.21 4.39 -2.58
N LEU A 40 8.97 3.15 -2.17
CA LEU A 40 8.95 2.73 -0.76
C LEU A 40 9.49 1.31 -0.57
N ASP A 41 10.11 1.05 0.59
CA ASP A 41 10.36 -0.32 1.06
C ASP A 41 9.03 -0.97 1.47
N LEU A 42 8.67 -2.04 0.75
CA LEU A 42 7.43 -2.78 0.93
C LEU A 42 7.56 -3.92 1.95
N GLY A 43 8.68 -4.05 2.64
CA GLY A 43 8.86 -5.05 3.69
C GLY A 43 8.71 -6.48 3.17
N ARG A 44 9.23 -6.78 1.99
CA ARG A 44 9.17 -8.11 1.34
C ARG A 44 7.75 -8.59 0.98
N VAL A 45 6.77 -7.69 0.90
CA VAL A 45 5.46 -8.01 0.32
C VAL A 45 5.64 -8.48 -1.13
N THR A 46 4.97 -9.58 -1.46
CA THR A 46 4.97 -10.21 -2.78
C THR A 46 3.56 -10.19 -3.38
N GLU A 47 3.45 -10.40 -4.69
CA GLU A 47 2.14 -10.59 -5.35
C GLU A 47 1.32 -11.70 -4.70
N ALA A 48 1.96 -12.81 -4.31
CA ALA A 48 1.30 -13.93 -3.63
C ALA A 48 0.70 -13.47 -2.29
N SER A 49 1.47 -12.73 -1.48
CA SER A 49 0.96 -12.21 -0.19
C SER A 49 -0.15 -11.16 -0.34
N LEU A 50 -0.19 -10.43 -1.47
CA LEU A 50 -1.27 -9.49 -1.79
C LEU A 50 -2.55 -10.20 -2.22
N ALA A 51 -2.43 -11.28 -2.99
CA ALA A 51 -3.58 -12.08 -3.39
C ALA A 51 -4.35 -12.64 -2.18
N MET A 52 -3.66 -12.81 -1.04
CA MET A 52 -4.25 -13.26 0.22
C MET A 52 -5.05 -12.17 0.97
N LEU A 53 -4.89 -10.88 0.65
CA LEU A 53 -5.61 -9.81 1.34
C LEU A 53 -7.12 -9.95 1.11
N SER A 54 -7.87 -9.92 2.21
CA SER A 54 -9.33 -9.89 2.22
C SER A 54 -9.87 -8.45 2.27
N ARG A 55 -11.19 -8.31 2.25
CA ARG A 55 -11.84 -7.01 2.43
C ARG A 55 -11.44 -6.43 3.79
N ARG A 56 -11.12 -5.13 3.83
CA ARG A 56 -10.66 -4.40 5.03
C ARG A 56 -9.27 -4.78 5.54
N GLU A 57 -8.51 -5.55 4.76
CA GLU A 57 -7.12 -5.85 5.05
C GLU A 57 -6.18 -5.02 4.16
N PHE A 58 -5.10 -4.55 4.77
CA PHE A 58 -4.12 -3.67 4.14
C PHE A 58 -2.72 -4.07 4.59
N TYR A 59 -1.75 -3.94 3.70
CA TYR A 59 -0.35 -3.84 4.12
C TYR A 59 0.02 -2.38 4.36
N VAL A 60 0.98 -2.16 5.26
CA VAL A 60 1.63 -0.85 5.47
C VAL A 60 3.09 -0.89 5.06
N ALA A 61 3.52 0.15 4.33
CA ALA A 61 4.89 0.34 3.85
C ALA A 61 5.45 1.71 4.24
N GLY A 62 6.77 1.86 4.13
CA GLY A 62 7.48 3.09 4.49
C GLY A 62 7.72 3.24 5.99
N LEU A 63 7.68 4.48 6.47
CA LEU A 63 8.06 4.86 7.84
C LEU A 63 7.23 4.19 8.93
N MET A 64 5.97 3.84 8.65
CA MET A 64 5.11 3.11 9.58
C MET A 64 5.39 1.59 9.62
N ASN A 65 6.34 1.10 8.81
CA ASN A 65 6.84 -0.27 8.85
C ASN A 65 8.34 -0.32 9.20
N PRO A 66 8.73 0.00 10.46
CA PRO A 66 10.14 -0.06 10.87
C PRO A 66 10.70 -1.48 10.88
N LEU A 67 9.85 -2.51 10.86
CA LEU A 67 10.24 -3.92 10.92
C LEU A 67 10.75 -4.46 9.58
N ARG A 68 10.49 -3.76 8.47
CA ARG A 68 10.83 -4.19 7.10
C ARG A 68 10.37 -5.62 6.79
N ARG A 69 9.18 -5.96 7.30
CA ARG A 69 8.47 -7.23 7.08
C ARG A 69 7.01 -6.94 6.74
N PRO A 70 6.25 -7.88 6.15
CA PRO A 70 4.86 -7.61 5.83
C PRO A 70 4.08 -7.32 7.13
N LEU A 71 3.47 -6.14 7.20
CA LEU A 71 2.63 -5.71 8.33
C LEU A 71 1.19 -5.61 7.88
N LEU A 72 0.39 -6.60 8.29
CA LEU A 72 -1.04 -6.67 7.99
C LEU A 72 -1.83 -5.83 9.01
N LEU A 73 -2.67 -4.94 8.49
CA LEU A 73 -3.64 -4.18 9.25
C LEU A 73 -5.05 -4.59 8.81
N ARG A 74 -5.92 -4.84 9.78
CA ARG A 74 -7.34 -5.13 9.54
C ARG A 74 -8.19 -4.05 10.18
N VAL A 75 -9.11 -3.49 9.42
CA VAL A 75 -10.11 -2.56 9.95
C VAL A 75 -11.30 -3.36 10.48
N ASP A 76 -11.47 -3.38 11.80
CA ASP A 76 -12.53 -4.15 12.45
C ASP A 76 -13.91 -3.50 12.22
N GLU A 77 -14.02 -2.19 12.48
CA GLU A 77 -15.26 -1.43 12.35
C GLU A 77 -15.08 -0.18 11.49
N VAL A 78 -16.12 0.17 10.72
CA VAL A 78 -16.20 1.44 9.99
C VAL A 78 -17.51 2.10 10.39
N THR A 79 -17.42 3.10 11.25
CA THR A 79 -18.55 3.96 11.60
C THR A 79 -18.59 5.12 10.61
N LEU A 80 -19.64 5.22 9.81
CA LEU A 80 -19.87 6.41 8.97
C LEU A 80 -20.31 7.54 9.90
N GLN A 81 -19.51 8.60 9.97
CA GLN A 81 -19.89 9.87 10.60
C GLN A 81 -20.79 10.69 9.67
#